data_AF-A0A241Q260-F1
#
_entry.id   AF-A0A241Q260-F1
#
_cell.length_a   1.000
_cell.length_b   1.000
_cell.length_c   1.000
_cell.angle_alpha   90.00
_cell.angle_beta   90.00
_cell.angle_gamma   90.00
#
_symmetry.space_group_name_H-M   'P 1'
#
loop_
_entity.id
_entity.type
_entity.pdbx_description
1 polymer ?
#
loop_
_entity_poly.entity_id
_entity_poly.type
_entity_poly.pdbx_seq_one_letter_code
_entity_poly.pdbx_strand_id
1 'polypeptide(L)'
;MLNDTFIFLDEFSDTELYIFLNRCKEKILKFIWKEQKIEIIGKYQEQLESCYSTEGFFDLPEIGYDAVFYKVLSKVEEEYFEWLYLYNWNDEYLTIEISIYNYPDEIRNLDNEIIWIKENIKKEHIDIINQKNKKLEELKRKGREYFKYLDELEILRREKVNTPKREEELIKKIEEREEIGRQYAEYKRNLKKWIKFMKKYLTNNEYTY
;
A
#
# COMPACT_ATOMS: atom_id res chain seq x y z
N MET A 1 -7.93 -34.12 0.13
CA MET A 1 -8.83 -33.57 -0.91
C MET A 1 -8.91 -32.08 -0.65
N LEU A 2 -8.10 -31.32 -1.38
CA LEU A 2 -8.03 -29.86 -1.34
C LEU A 2 -9.18 -29.33 -2.20
N ASN A 3 -10.19 -28.74 -1.57
CA ASN A 3 -11.16 -27.89 -2.23
C ASN A 3 -10.66 -26.43 -2.18
N ASP A 4 -9.42 -26.21 -2.60
CA ASP A 4 -8.91 -24.85 -2.84
C ASP A 4 -9.22 -24.51 -4.30
N THR A 5 -10.52 -24.37 -4.57
CA THR A 5 -10.98 -23.72 -5.78
C THR A 5 -10.55 -22.26 -5.67
N PHE A 6 -9.43 -21.89 -6.30
CA PHE A 6 -9.08 -20.49 -6.50
C PHE A 6 -10.21 -19.85 -7.33
N ILE A 7 -11.11 -19.16 -6.64
CA ILE A 7 -12.14 -18.35 -7.27
C ILE A 7 -11.42 -17.08 -7.74
N PHE A 8 -11.26 -16.95 -9.05
CA PHE A 8 -11.02 -15.66 -9.68
C PHE A 8 -12.09 -14.68 -9.21
N LEU A 9 -11.71 -13.49 -8.74
CA LEU A 9 -12.65 -12.37 -8.69
C LEU A 9 -12.63 -11.71 -10.07
N ASP A 10 -13.38 -12.29 -11.00
CA ASP A 10 -13.83 -11.65 -12.26
C ASP A 10 -14.64 -10.35 -12.00
N GLU A 11 -14.87 -10.01 -10.72
CA GLU A 11 -15.65 -8.88 -10.25
C GLU A 11 -14.96 -7.49 -10.39
N PHE A 12 -13.65 -7.43 -10.66
CA PHE A 12 -12.91 -6.14 -10.63
C PHE A 12 -12.25 -5.70 -11.95
N SER A 13 -12.14 -6.60 -12.93
CA SER A 13 -11.76 -6.28 -14.32
C SER A 13 -12.71 -5.27 -14.98
N ASP A 14 -13.95 -5.19 -14.48
CA ASP A 14 -15.00 -4.27 -14.94
C ASP A 14 -15.23 -3.07 -14.00
N THR A 15 -14.28 -2.74 -13.12
CA THR A 15 -14.45 -1.54 -12.28
C THR A 15 -14.42 -0.25 -13.09
N GLU A 16 -15.24 0.72 -12.67
CA GLU A 16 -15.38 2.01 -13.37
C GLU A 16 -14.05 2.77 -13.45
N LEU A 17 -13.20 2.64 -12.43
CA LEU A 17 -11.85 3.20 -12.43
C LEU A 17 -10.95 2.53 -13.47
N TYR A 18 -10.93 1.21 -13.50
CA TYR A 18 -10.07 0.46 -14.41
C TYR A 18 -10.48 0.69 -15.88
N ILE A 19 -11.79 0.64 -16.18
CA ILE A 19 -12.32 0.98 -17.50
C ILE A 19 -11.93 2.41 -17.90
N PHE A 20 -12.01 3.37 -16.97
CA PHE A 20 -11.62 4.75 -17.20
C PHE A 20 -10.11 4.88 -17.52
N LEU A 21 -9.25 4.28 -16.69
CA LEU A 21 -7.80 4.32 -16.86
C LEU A 21 -7.39 3.66 -18.18
N ASN A 22 -8.05 2.56 -18.56
CA ASN A 22 -7.83 1.89 -19.83
C ASN A 22 -8.18 2.76 -21.05
N ARG A 23 -9.20 3.61 -20.95
CA ARG A 23 -9.53 4.59 -22.01
C ARG A 23 -8.57 5.76 -22.07
N CYS A 24 -7.79 5.99 -21.01
CA CYS A 24 -6.88 7.11 -20.88
C CYS A 24 -5.40 6.70 -20.88
N LYS A 25 -5.05 5.47 -21.29
CA LYS A 25 -3.66 4.95 -21.28
C LYS A 25 -2.65 5.90 -21.92
N GLU A 26 -2.97 6.48 -23.08
CA GLU A 26 -2.04 7.38 -23.77
C GLU A 26 -1.90 8.78 -23.13
N LYS A 27 -2.65 9.09 -22.06
CA LYS A 27 -2.69 10.40 -21.44
C LYS A 27 -1.74 10.50 -20.25
N ILE A 28 -1.19 11.70 -20.08
CA ILE A 28 -0.59 12.11 -18.80
C ILE A 28 -1.74 12.59 -17.92
N LEU A 29 -1.83 11.99 -16.75
CA LEU A 29 -2.91 12.22 -15.80
C LEU A 29 -2.35 12.74 -14.48
N LYS A 30 -3.19 13.46 -13.76
CA LYS A 30 -2.92 13.98 -12.44
C LYS A 30 -3.84 13.30 -11.44
N PHE A 31 -3.25 12.59 -10.48
CA PHE A 31 -3.94 11.79 -9.47
C PHE A 31 -3.90 12.51 -8.12
N ILE A 32 -5.04 12.63 -7.45
CA ILE A 32 -5.18 13.41 -6.22
C ILE A 32 -5.81 12.56 -5.12
N TRP A 33 -5.13 12.45 -3.98
CA TRP A 33 -5.66 11.92 -2.73
C TRP A 33 -5.79 13.06 -1.72
N LYS A 34 -7.02 13.51 -1.49
CA LYS A 34 -7.34 14.70 -0.71
C LYS A 34 -7.04 14.51 0.78
N GLU A 35 -7.41 13.36 1.33
CA GLU A 35 -7.20 13.06 2.76
C GLU A 35 -5.71 13.05 3.11
N GLN A 36 -4.88 12.45 2.24
CA GLN A 36 -3.43 12.35 2.40
C GLN A 36 -2.68 13.60 1.90
N LYS A 37 -3.37 14.54 1.26
CA LYS A 37 -2.79 15.74 0.61
C LYS A 37 -1.71 15.40 -0.43
N ILE A 38 -1.92 14.32 -1.17
CA ILE A 38 -0.98 13.83 -2.18
C ILE A 38 -1.48 14.21 -3.58
N GLU A 39 -0.56 14.65 -4.42
CA GLU A 39 -0.79 14.97 -5.82
C GLU A 39 0.36 14.41 -6.66
N ILE A 40 0.05 13.59 -7.66
CA ILE A 40 1.05 12.94 -8.52
C ILE A 40 0.65 13.07 -9.98
N ILE A 41 1.60 13.48 -10.82
CA ILE A 41 1.46 13.43 -12.27
C ILE A 41 2.10 12.14 -12.75
N GLY A 42 1.38 11.35 -13.54
CA GLY A 42 1.89 10.10 -14.09
C GLY A 42 1.42 9.82 -15.52
N LYS A 43 2.12 8.91 -16.18
CA LYS A 43 1.77 8.37 -17.51
C LYS A 43 1.61 6.87 -17.42
N TYR A 44 0.61 6.31 -18.09
CA TYR A 44 0.41 4.86 -18.11
C TYR A 44 1.68 4.17 -18.60
N GLN A 45 2.02 3.09 -17.91
CA GLN A 45 3.18 2.27 -18.25
C GLN A 45 2.73 0.88 -18.66
N GLU A 46 2.07 0.17 -17.74
CA GLU A 46 1.69 -1.21 -17.93
C GLU A 46 0.49 -1.55 -17.04
N GLN A 47 -0.22 -2.61 -17.42
CA GLN A 47 -1.25 -3.24 -16.61
C GLN A 47 -0.71 -4.58 -16.16
N LEU A 48 -0.75 -4.86 -14.86
CA LEU A 48 -0.51 -6.20 -14.34
C LEU A 48 -1.85 -6.86 -14.05
N GLU A 49 -2.00 -8.08 -14.56
CA GLU A 49 -3.14 -8.94 -14.29
C GLU A 49 -2.81 -9.80 -13.08
N SER A 50 -3.66 -9.73 -12.04
CA SER A 50 -3.64 -10.63 -10.88
C SER A 50 -2.26 -10.82 -10.22
N CYS A 51 -1.79 -9.80 -9.50
CA CYS A 51 -0.65 -9.96 -8.58
C CYS A 51 -1.09 -10.72 -7.32
N TYR A 52 -1.25 -12.04 -7.41
CA TYR A 52 -1.26 -12.88 -6.21
C TYR A 52 0.17 -12.91 -5.67
N SER A 53 0.49 -12.06 -4.70
CA SER A 53 1.82 -12.07 -4.10
C SER A 53 2.00 -13.38 -3.33
N THR A 54 2.74 -14.34 -3.88
CA THR A 54 3.37 -15.41 -3.09
C THR A 54 4.53 -14.89 -2.25
N GLU A 55 4.98 -13.65 -2.51
CA GLU A 55 6.00 -12.96 -1.72
C GLU A 55 5.33 -11.96 -0.76
N GLY A 56 5.28 -12.38 0.51
CA GLY A 56 4.49 -11.80 1.58
C GLY A 56 4.73 -10.31 1.82
N PHE A 57 3.65 -9.55 1.70
CA PHE A 57 3.45 -8.29 2.41
C PHE A 57 2.08 -8.34 3.05
N PHE A 58 2.04 -8.85 4.29
CA PHE A 58 0.83 -9.32 4.99
C PHE A 58 0.20 -10.54 4.30
N ASP A 59 -0.04 -11.63 5.04
CA ASP A 59 -0.90 -12.71 4.57
C ASP A 59 -2.34 -12.20 4.44
N LEU A 60 -2.62 -11.59 3.31
CA LEU A 60 -3.96 -11.47 2.75
C LEU A 60 -3.94 -12.13 1.37
N PRO A 61 -3.84 -13.48 1.28
CA PRO A 61 -4.13 -14.21 0.04
C PRO A 61 -5.49 -13.82 -0.57
N GLU A 62 -6.40 -13.27 0.25
CA GLU A 62 -7.74 -12.78 -0.09
C GLU A 62 -7.75 -11.42 -0.82
N ILE A 63 -6.61 -10.75 -0.98
CA ILE A 63 -6.50 -9.50 -1.74
C ILE A 63 -5.68 -9.80 -2.99
N GLY A 64 -6.23 -10.65 -3.87
CA GLY A 64 -5.95 -10.51 -5.29
C GLY A 64 -6.43 -9.13 -5.71
N TYR A 65 -5.58 -8.37 -6.39
CA TYR A 65 -5.94 -7.05 -6.87
C TYR A 65 -5.35 -6.83 -8.25
N ASP A 66 -6.21 -6.40 -9.16
CA ASP A 66 -5.78 -5.86 -10.44
C ASP A 66 -5.33 -4.42 -10.22
N ALA A 67 -4.19 -4.11 -10.80
CA ALA A 67 -3.51 -2.86 -10.61
C ALA A 67 -3.04 -2.30 -11.95
N VAL A 68 -3.20 -0.99 -12.09
CA VAL A 68 -2.68 -0.25 -13.22
C VAL A 68 -1.50 0.57 -12.76
N PHE A 69 -0.44 0.52 -13.54
CA PHE A 69 0.82 1.15 -13.20
C PHE A 69 1.08 2.37 -14.05
N TYR A 70 1.29 3.51 -13.38
CA TYR A 70 1.61 4.78 -14.00
C TYR A 70 3.04 5.17 -13.62
N LYS A 71 3.89 5.42 -14.62
CA LYS A 71 5.20 6.04 -14.41
C LYS A 71 5.00 7.44 -13.84
N VAL A 72 5.61 7.71 -12.69
CA VAL A 72 5.58 9.02 -12.03
C VAL A 72 6.46 10.01 -12.78
N LEU A 73 5.92 11.19 -13.05
CA LEU A 73 6.58 12.29 -13.74
C LEU A 73 6.79 13.52 -12.83
N SER A 74 6.07 13.63 -11.72
CA SER A 74 6.23 14.70 -10.74
C SER A 74 7.23 14.33 -9.63
N LYS A 75 7.70 15.33 -8.89
CA LYS A 75 8.41 15.10 -7.62
C LYS A 75 7.49 14.42 -6.61
N VAL A 76 8.05 13.52 -5.80
CA VAL A 76 7.35 12.80 -4.74
C VAL A 76 8.09 13.04 -3.42
N GLU A 77 7.35 13.33 -2.36
CA GLU A 77 7.89 13.47 -1.01
C GLU A 77 8.05 12.11 -0.34
N GLU A 78 9.08 11.95 0.51
CA GLU A 78 9.41 10.67 1.14
C GLU A 78 8.27 10.10 1.99
N GLU A 79 7.50 10.96 2.63
CA GLU A 79 6.35 10.58 3.44
C GLU A 79 5.26 9.87 2.62
N TYR A 80 5.19 10.09 1.30
CA TYR A 80 4.20 9.45 0.44
C TYR A 80 4.46 7.95 0.23
N PHE A 81 5.68 7.46 0.46
CA PHE A 81 6.02 6.04 0.32
C PHE A 81 5.33 5.14 1.35
N GLU A 82 4.86 5.68 2.48
CA GLU A 82 4.07 4.90 3.44
C GLU A 82 2.62 4.71 2.99
N TRP A 83 2.11 5.61 2.15
CA TRP A 83 0.71 5.69 1.72
C TRP A 83 0.48 5.08 0.35
N LEU A 84 1.47 5.20 -0.53
CA LEU A 84 1.37 4.76 -1.89
C LEU A 84 2.21 3.51 -2.09
N TYR A 85 1.68 2.62 -2.92
CA TYR A 85 2.40 1.51 -3.51
C TYR A 85 3.24 2.07 -4.67
N LEU A 86 4.10 3.02 -4.32
CA LEU A 86 5.15 3.52 -5.18
C LEU A 86 6.28 2.53 -5.14
N TYR A 87 6.71 2.08 -6.29
CA TYR A 87 7.81 1.14 -6.41
C TYR A 87 8.64 1.51 -7.63
N ASN A 88 9.90 1.08 -7.61
CA ASN A 88 10.73 1.23 -8.78
C ASN A 88 10.47 0.06 -9.73
N TRP A 89 10.11 0.39 -10.97
CA TRP A 89 10.07 -0.58 -12.05
C TRP A 89 11.48 -0.81 -12.59
N ASN A 90 12.07 -1.96 -12.24
CA ASN A 90 13.34 -2.45 -12.78
C ASN A 90 14.51 -1.46 -12.71
N ASP A 91 14.59 -0.69 -11.64
CA ASP A 91 15.59 0.38 -11.40
C ASP A 91 15.51 1.59 -12.35
N GLU A 92 14.59 1.63 -13.31
CA GLU A 92 14.55 2.66 -14.37
C GLU A 92 13.70 3.87 -14.03
N TYR A 93 12.55 3.68 -13.38
CA TYR A 93 11.65 4.78 -13.03
C TYR A 93 10.73 4.45 -11.85
N LEU A 94 10.25 5.52 -11.22
CA LEU A 94 9.23 5.42 -10.19
C LEU A 94 7.87 5.17 -10.84
N THR A 95 7.12 4.25 -10.28
CA THR A 95 5.78 3.88 -10.73
C THR A 95 4.83 3.96 -9.56
N ILE A 96 3.66 4.57 -9.80
CA ILE A 96 2.53 4.54 -8.89
C ILE A 96 1.57 3.44 -9.31
N GLU A 97 1.25 2.59 -8.35
CA GLU A 97 0.18 1.61 -8.46
C GLU A 97 -1.18 2.26 -8.19
N ILE A 98 -2.08 2.17 -9.15
CA ILE A 98 -3.47 2.56 -9.01
C ILE A 98 -4.32 1.30 -9.00
N SER A 99 -4.97 1.03 -7.88
CA SER A 99 -5.88 -0.10 -7.72
C SER A 99 -7.17 0.35 -7.04
N ILE A 100 -8.15 -0.56 -6.99
CA ILE A 100 -9.40 -0.37 -6.27
C ILE A 100 -9.20 -0.16 -4.75
N TYR A 101 -8.07 -0.57 -4.18
CA TYR A 101 -7.83 -0.40 -2.74
C TYR A 101 -7.25 0.97 -2.39
N ASN A 102 -6.59 1.59 -3.37
CA ASN A 102 -5.81 2.82 -3.20
C ASN A 102 -6.12 3.83 -4.33
N TYR A 103 -7.37 3.90 -4.75
CA TYR A 103 -7.78 4.81 -5.81
C TYR A 103 -7.64 6.28 -5.36
N PRO A 104 -7.39 7.21 -6.30
CA PRO A 104 -7.42 8.65 -6.03
C PRO A 104 -8.86 9.11 -5.75
N ASP A 105 -9.03 10.23 -5.04
CA ASP A 105 -10.34 10.86 -4.89
C ASP A 105 -10.81 11.47 -6.21
N GLU A 106 -9.88 11.96 -7.02
CA GLU A 106 -10.15 12.52 -8.35
C GLU A 106 -8.95 12.37 -9.27
N ILE A 107 -9.24 12.28 -10.57
CA ILE A 107 -8.24 12.28 -11.63
C ILE A 107 -8.51 13.48 -12.52
N ARG A 108 -7.44 14.22 -12.82
CA ARG A 108 -7.46 15.42 -13.65
C ARG A 108 -6.60 15.28 -14.90
N ASN A 109 -6.94 16.03 -15.94
CA ASN A 109 -6.04 16.25 -17.08
C ASN A 109 -4.99 17.33 -16.75
N LEU A 110 -4.11 17.64 -17.70
CA LEU A 110 -3.06 18.67 -17.53
C LEU A 110 -3.62 20.10 -17.45
N ASP A 111 -4.82 20.34 -18.01
CA ASP A 111 -5.57 21.60 -17.86
C ASP A 111 -6.26 21.72 -16.49
N ASN A 112 -6.00 20.76 -15.59
CA ASN A 112 -6.53 20.68 -14.23
C ASN A 112 -8.06 20.49 -14.16
N GLU A 113 -8.69 20.05 -15.24
CA GLU A 113 -10.09 19.66 -15.30
C GLU A 113 -10.28 18.27 -14.69
N ILE A 114 -11.32 18.12 -13.86
CA ILE A 114 -11.69 16.83 -13.27
C ILE A 114 -12.34 15.97 -14.34
N ILE A 115 -11.71 14.83 -14.66
CA ILE A 115 -12.17 13.89 -15.69
C ILE A 115 -12.67 12.56 -15.11
N TRP A 116 -12.40 12.33 -13.82
CA TRP A 116 -12.94 11.20 -13.06
C TRP A 116 -12.95 11.53 -11.57
N ILE A 117 -13.97 11.03 -10.87
CA ILE A 117 -14.13 11.18 -9.41
C ILE A 117 -14.48 9.84 -8.78
N LYS A 118 -14.07 9.66 -7.52
CA LYS A 118 -14.33 8.47 -6.71
C LYS A 118 -15.80 8.09 -6.62
N GLU A 119 -16.71 9.06 -6.67
CA GLU A 119 -18.17 8.86 -6.66
C GLU A 119 -18.68 8.09 -7.88
N ASN A 120 -17.87 7.93 -8.93
CA ASN A 120 -18.18 7.07 -10.06
C ASN A 120 -18.15 5.57 -9.71
N ILE A 121 -17.48 5.19 -8.61
CA ILE A 121 -17.41 3.81 -8.16
C ILE A 121 -18.75 3.42 -7.53
N LYS A 122 -19.28 2.24 -7.90
CA LYS A 122 -20.47 1.68 -7.26
C LYS A 122 -20.28 1.56 -5.75
N LYS A 123 -21.32 1.93 -5.00
CA LYS A 123 -21.33 1.85 -3.53
C LYS A 123 -20.96 0.46 -3.01
N GLU A 124 -21.41 -0.59 -3.69
CA GLU A 124 -21.12 -1.99 -3.37
C GLU A 124 -19.61 -2.27 -3.33
N HIS A 125 -18.87 -1.77 -4.34
CA HIS A 125 -17.42 -1.90 -4.41
C HIS A 125 -16.75 -1.07 -3.31
N ILE A 126 -17.23 0.15 -3.07
CA ILE A 126 -16.73 1.02 -1.99
C ILE A 126 -16.85 0.33 -0.63
N ASP A 127 -17.98 -0.33 -0.36
CA ASP A 127 -18.20 -1.00 0.92
C ASP A 127 -17.24 -2.18 1.12
N ILE A 128 -16.98 -2.98 0.08
CA ILE A 128 -15.99 -4.07 0.10
C ILE A 128 -14.57 -3.51 0.35
N ILE A 129 -14.20 -2.45 -0.38
CA ILE A 129 -12.90 -1.80 -0.25
C ILE A 129 -12.71 -1.25 1.18
N ASN A 130 -13.72 -0.59 1.72
CA ASN A 130 -13.70 -0.05 3.08
C ASN A 130 -13.54 -1.15 4.13
N GLN A 131 -14.22 -2.29 3.98
CA GLN A 131 -14.07 -3.44 4.88
C GLN A 131 -12.65 -4.00 4.83
N LYS A 132 -12.07 -4.14 3.64
CA LYS A 132 -10.70 -4.63 3.46
C LYS A 132 -9.66 -3.65 4.02
N ASN A 133 -9.80 -2.35 3.75
CA ASN A 133 -8.92 -1.31 4.29
C ASN A 133 -9.00 -1.25 5.83
N LYS A 134 -10.20 -1.43 6.41
CA LYS A 134 -10.37 -1.53 7.86
C LYS A 134 -9.63 -2.73 8.47
N LYS A 135 -9.71 -3.90 7.82
CA LYS A 135 -8.98 -5.11 8.24
C LYS A 135 -7.46 -4.88 8.18
N LEU A 136 -6.97 -4.26 7.11
CA LEU A 136 -5.56 -3.91 6.93
C LEU A 136 -5.07 -2.97 8.04
N GLU A 137 -5.81 -1.91 8.36
CA GLU A 137 -5.44 -0.97 9.43
C GLU A 137 -5.46 -1.62 10.82
N GLU A 138 -6.37 -2.57 11.07
CA GLU A 138 -6.38 -3.32 12.32
C GLU A 138 -5.12 -4.20 12.46
N LEU A 139 -4.72 -4.87 11.39
CA LEU A 139 -3.51 -5.68 11.36
C LEU A 139 -2.26 -4.81 11.55
N LYS A 140 -2.16 -3.66 10.88
CA LYS A 140 -1.09 -2.67 11.11
C LYS A 140 -1.07 -2.20 12.57
N ARG A 141 -2.24 -1.95 13.17
CA ARG A 141 -2.35 -1.60 14.61
C ARG A 141 -1.80 -2.70 15.49
N LYS A 142 -2.19 -3.96 15.28
CA LYS A 142 -1.68 -5.12 16.03
C LYS A 142 -0.17 -5.28 15.88
N GLY A 143 0.35 -5.09 14.66
CA GLY A 143 1.80 -5.06 14.39
C GLY A 143 2.52 -3.95 15.16
N ARG A 144 1.97 -2.73 15.22
CA ARG A 144 2.52 -1.63 16.04
C ARG A 144 2.51 -1.96 17.53
N GLU A 145 1.44 -2.57 18.02
CA GLU A 145 1.33 -3.01 19.43
C GLU A 145 2.38 -4.06 19.78
N TYR A 146 2.62 -5.03 18.90
CA TYR A 146 3.66 -6.05 19.08
C TYR A 146 5.03 -5.41 19.34
N PHE A 147 5.43 -4.45 18.49
CA PHE A 147 6.69 -3.72 18.70
C PHE A 147 6.70 -2.88 19.97
N LYS A 148 5.59 -2.22 20.29
CA LYS A 148 5.47 -1.46 21.55
C LYS A 148 5.69 -2.36 22.78
N TYR A 149 5.17 -3.59 22.78
CA TYR A 149 5.37 -4.52 23.89
C TYR A 149 6.79 -5.08 23.93
N LEU A 150 7.43 -5.33 22.77
CA LEU A 150 8.85 -5.68 22.72
C LEU A 150 9.73 -4.58 23.32
N ASP A 151 9.50 -3.32 22.92
CA ASP A 151 10.25 -2.16 23.42
C ASP A 151 10.06 -2.00 24.94
N GLU A 152 8.82 -2.14 25.43
CA GLU A 152 8.51 -2.08 26.87
C GLU A 152 9.22 -3.19 27.65
N LEU A 153 9.21 -4.43 27.12
CA LEU A 153 9.89 -5.56 27.74
C LEU A 153 11.42 -5.35 27.79
N GLU A 154 12.01 -4.80 26.74
CA GLU A 154 13.44 -4.48 26.69
C GLU A 154 13.81 -3.42 27.75
N ILE A 155 13.05 -2.34 27.84
CA ILE A 155 13.25 -1.27 28.83
C ILE A 155 13.15 -1.84 30.26
N LEU A 156 12.11 -2.62 30.56
CA LEU A 156 11.92 -3.22 31.87
C LEU A 156 13.09 -4.12 32.29
N ARG A 157 13.63 -4.91 31.36
CA ARG A 157 14.80 -5.76 31.60
C ARG A 157 16.08 -4.93 31.82
N ARG A 158 16.26 -3.87 31.03
CA ARG A 158 17.44 -3.00 31.10
C ARG A 158 17.48 -2.17 32.39
N GLU A 159 16.37 -1.57 32.77
CA GLU A 159 16.28 -0.67 33.91
C GLU A 159 16.16 -1.41 35.26
N LYS A 160 16.00 -2.75 35.23
CA LYS A 160 15.84 -3.61 36.42
C LYS A 160 14.68 -3.18 37.34
N VAL A 161 13.68 -2.47 36.81
CA VAL A 161 12.44 -2.06 37.52
C VAL A 161 11.39 -3.17 37.53
N ASN A 162 11.80 -4.39 37.20
CA ASN A 162 10.95 -5.50 36.83
C ASN A 162 10.14 -6.05 38.02
N THR A 163 8.86 -6.33 37.78
CA THR A 163 8.06 -7.23 38.60
C THR A 163 7.74 -8.48 37.77
N PRO A 164 7.99 -9.71 38.27
CA PRO A 164 7.77 -10.94 37.49
C PRO A 164 6.40 -11.02 36.81
N LYS A 165 5.37 -10.48 37.47
CA LYS A 165 4.00 -10.41 36.98
C LYS A 165 3.85 -9.52 35.73
N ARG A 166 4.55 -8.38 35.64
CA ARG A 166 4.47 -7.49 34.48
C ARG A 166 5.22 -8.05 33.28
N GLU A 167 6.38 -8.67 33.52
CA GLU A 167 7.13 -9.34 32.46
C GLU A 167 6.31 -10.49 31.84
N GLU A 168 5.70 -11.34 32.66
CA GLU A 168 4.83 -12.42 32.20
C GLU A 168 3.63 -11.91 31.38
N GLU A 169 3.00 -10.81 31.82
CA GLU A 169 1.90 -10.17 31.08
C GLU A 169 2.35 -9.68 29.68
N LEU A 170 3.54 -9.07 29.59
CA LEU A 170 4.07 -8.57 28.33
C LEU A 170 4.44 -9.71 27.39
N ILE A 171 5.10 -10.76 27.89
CA ILE A 171 5.45 -11.95 27.11
C ILE A 171 4.18 -12.54 26.48
N LYS A 172 3.12 -12.73 27.26
CA LYS A 172 1.85 -13.26 26.73
C LYS A 172 1.27 -12.38 25.62
N LYS A 173 1.28 -11.06 25.78
CA LYS A 173 0.78 -10.13 24.75
C LYS A 173 1.62 -10.14 23.47
N ILE A 174 2.93 -10.37 23.59
CA ILE A 174 3.86 -10.53 22.47
C ILE A 174 3.56 -11.83 21.74
N GLU A 175 3.44 -12.96 22.45
CA GLU A 175 3.12 -14.28 21.89
C GLU A 175 1.78 -14.26 21.13
N GLU A 176 0.73 -13.68 21.70
CA GLU A 176 -0.59 -13.52 21.06
C GLU A 176 -0.54 -12.75 19.72
N ARG A 177 0.51 -11.96 19.49
CA ARG A 177 0.64 -11.08 18.31
C ARG A 177 1.86 -11.43 17.46
N GLU A 178 2.55 -12.53 17.75
CA GLU A 178 3.87 -12.79 17.17
C GLU A 178 3.82 -12.92 15.65
N GLU A 179 2.86 -13.66 15.12
CA GLU A 179 2.69 -13.86 13.67
C GLU A 179 2.47 -12.54 12.93
N ILE A 180 1.45 -11.77 13.35
CA ILE A 180 1.15 -10.45 12.77
C ILE A 180 2.31 -9.48 12.97
N GLY A 181 2.97 -9.55 14.14
CA GLY A 181 4.16 -8.77 14.46
C GLY A 181 5.31 -9.02 13.50
N ARG A 182 5.59 -10.28 13.18
CA ARG A 182 6.63 -10.69 12.21
C ARG A 182 6.29 -10.23 10.79
N GLN A 183 5.05 -10.39 10.34
CA GLN A 183 4.59 -9.88 9.03
C GLN A 183 4.73 -8.35 8.95
N TYR A 184 4.37 -7.64 10.02
CA TYR A 184 4.54 -6.18 10.07
C TYR A 184 6.02 -5.76 10.10
N ALA A 185 6.89 -6.53 10.74
CA ALA A 185 8.33 -6.33 10.71
C ALA A 185 8.90 -6.44 9.29
N GLU A 186 8.45 -7.45 8.55
CA GLU A 186 8.84 -7.66 7.16
C GLU A 186 8.37 -6.51 6.26
N TYR A 187 7.10 -6.13 6.38
CA TYR A 187 6.56 -4.94 5.72
C TYR A 187 7.43 -3.71 5.98
N LYS A 188 7.75 -3.40 7.24
CA LYS A 188 8.63 -2.27 7.59
C LYS A 188 10.03 -2.38 7.01
N ARG A 189 10.64 -3.57 7.03
CA ARG A 189 11.98 -3.79 6.47
C ARG A 189 11.99 -3.52 4.98
N ASN A 190 11.00 -4.04 4.28
CA ASN A 190 10.87 -3.85 2.84
C ASN A 190 10.57 -2.39 2.51
N LEU A 191 9.67 -1.72 3.23
CA LEU A 191 9.44 -0.28 3.11
C LEU A 191 10.72 0.54 3.32
N LYS A 192 11.54 0.20 4.33
CA LYS A 192 12.82 0.88 4.57
C LYS A 192 13.83 0.63 3.44
N LYS A 193 13.88 -0.58 2.89
CA LYS A 193 14.71 -0.88 1.70
C LYS A 193 14.25 -0.03 0.51
N TRP A 194 12.94 0.03 0.28
CA TRP A 194 12.33 0.86 -0.77
C TRP A 194 12.66 2.33 -0.60
N ILE A 195 12.44 2.93 0.57
CA ILE A 195 12.78 4.33 0.85
C ILE A 195 14.26 4.60 0.60
N LYS A 196 15.16 3.72 1.07
CA LYS A 196 16.62 3.87 0.85
C LYS A 196 16.96 3.85 -0.63
N PHE A 197 16.36 2.92 -1.37
CA PHE A 197 16.53 2.81 -2.81
C PHE A 197 16.00 4.07 -3.53
N MET A 198 14.81 4.56 -3.15
CA MET A 198 14.19 5.73 -3.75
C MET A 198 14.96 7.02 -3.49
N LYS A 199 15.56 7.18 -2.30
CA LYS A 199 16.48 8.30 -2.02
C LYS A 199 17.63 8.37 -3.02
N LYS A 200 18.21 7.21 -3.36
CA LYS A 200 19.27 7.12 -4.36
C LYS A 200 18.74 7.51 -5.75
N TYR A 201 17.56 7.02 -6.13
CA TYR A 201 16.95 7.32 -7.43
C TYR A 201 16.60 8.81 -7.60
N LEU A 202 15.93 9.41 -6.61
CA LEU A 202 15.50 10.82 -6.65
C LEU A 202 16.66 11.81 -6.56
N THR A 203 17.78 11.43 -5.94
CA THR A 203 18.98 12.27 -5.86
C THR A 203 19.81 12.21 -7.15
N ASN A 204 19.73 11.09 -7.89
CA ASN A 204 20.51 10.86 -9.11
C ASN A 204 19.80 11.28 -10.40
N ASN A 205 18.47 11.42 -10.39
CA ASN A 205 17.73 11.99 -11.50
C ASN A 205 17.51 13.49 -11.27
N GLU A 206 18.51 14.31 -11.65
CA GLU A 206 18.23 15.70 -12.01
C GLU A 206 17.29 15.65 -13.21
N TYR A 207 16.01 15.97 -13.01
CA TYR A 207 15.03 16.05 -14.10
C TYR A 207 15.43 17.19 -15.04
N THR A 208 16.19 16.88 -16.09
CA THR A 208 16.24 17.70 -17.30
C THR A 208 14.94 17.45 -18.08
N TYR A 209 14.05 18.45 -18.03
CA TYR A 209 12.92 18.57 -18.96
C TYR A 209 13.40 18.86 -20.38
#